data_AF-A0A1H7IL59-F1
#
_entry.id   AF-A0A1H7IL59-F1
#
_cell.length_a   1.000
_cell.length_b   1.000
_cell.length_c   1.000
_cell.angle_alpha   90.00
_cell.angle_beta   90.00
_cell.angle_gamma   90.00
#
_symmetry.space_group_name_H-M   'P 1'
#
loop_
_entity.id
_entity.type
_entity.pdbx_description
1 polymer ?
#
loop_
_entity_poly.entity_id
_entity_poly.type
_entity_poly.pdbx_seq_one_letter_code
_entity_poly.pdbx_strand_id
1 'polypeptide(L)'
;MYRFGHWGVSLLVFAPFGFALVQTGHPELAFVLGAVMCWLAMLPDYDHRVPGLSHRGPTHTILFALLVGGVGGGAAKLLASTGGLSDPGATTLTGFGFAAGALTILAHLLADALTPAGIRPFWPLSSRKVTLSLWTADNTVANYGLFGLGVFAVAATAYLSLVV
;
A
#
# COMPACT_ATOMS: atom_id res chain seq x y z
N MET A 1 -3.35 -10.85 -7.65
CA MET A 1 -4.76 -11.17 -7.31
C MET A 1 -5.67 -10.32 -8.18
N TYR A 2 -7.00 -10.37 -8.06
CA TYR A 2 -7.86 -9.37 -8.72
C TYR A 2 -8.02 -8.13 -7.83
N ARG A 3 -8.58 -7.05 -8.41
CA ARG A 3 -8.66 -5.73 -7.78
C ARG A 3 -9.26 -5.75 -6.39
N PHE A 4 -10.34 -6.51 -6.17
CA PHE A 4 -10.96 -6.61 -4.85
C PHE A 4 -10.03 -7.25 -3.80
N GLY A 5 -9.25 -8.27 -4.19
CA GLY A 5 -8.24 -8.86 -3.31
C GLY A 5 -7.16 -7.85 -2.90
N HIS A 6 -6.63 -7.09 -3.87
CA HIS A 6 -5.62 -6.06 -3.59
C HIS A 6 -6.17 -4.92 -2.72
N TRP A 7 -7.40 -4.48 -2.97
CA TRP A 7 -8.08 -3.51 -2.10
C TRP A 7 -8.27 -4.05 -0.69
N GLY A 8 -8.71 -5.30 -0.54
CA GLY A 8 -8.86 -5.92 0.78
C GLY A 8 -7.57 -5.94 1.58
N VAL A 9 -6.47 -6.39 0.98
CA VAL A 9 -5.15 -6.39 1.63
C VAL A 9 -4.67 -4.97 1.91
N SER A 10 -4.91 -4.01 1.00
CA SER A 10 -4.56 -2.60 1.22
C SER A 10 -5.30 -2.02 2.43
N LEU A 11 -6.60 -2.31 2.58
CA LEU A 11 -7.40 -1.88 3.73
C LEU A 11 -6.95 -2.55 5.03
N LEU A 12 -6.58 -3.85 4.99
CA LEU A 12 -6.04 -4.56 6.15
C LEU A 12 -4.71 -3.97 6.62
N VAL A 13 -3.81 -3.66 5.69
CA VAL A 13 -2.54 -3.00 6.01
C VAL A 13 -2.81 -1.59 6.52
N PHE A 14 -3.73 -0.85 5.91
CA PHE A 14 -4.09 0.51 6.30
C PHE A 14 -4.64 0.60 7.73
N ALA A 15 -5.55 -0.31 8.13
CA ALA A 15 -6.30 -0.23 9.38
C ALA A 15 -5.47 0.16 10.63
N PRO A 16 -4.36 -0.50 10.97
CA PRO A 16 -3.55 -0.11 12.13
C PRO A 16 -2.89 1.28 11.99
N PHE A 17 -2.49 1.69 10.79
CA PHE A 17 -1.91 3.03 10.58
C PHE A 17 -2.97 4.13 10.59
N GLY A 18 -4.14 3.86 10.00
CA GLY A 18 -5.29 4.75 10.05
C GLY A 18 -5.73 5.00 11.49
N PHE A 19 -5.83 3.94 12.30
CA PHE A 19 -6.08 4.04 13.74
C PHE A 19 -5.06 4.94 14.45
N ALA A 20 -3.76 4.66 14.26
CA ALA A 20 -2.69 5.41 14.91
C ALA A 20 -2.69 6.91 14.52
N LEU A 21 -2.98 7.22 13.25
CA LEU A 21 -3.10 8.59 12.78
C LEU A 21 -4.29 9.31 13.43
N VAL A 22 -5.46 8.68 13.51
CA VAL A 22 -6.62 9.27 14.19
C VAL A 22 -6.33 9.50 15.67
N GLN A 23 -5.77 8.51 16.37
CA GLN A 23 -5.46 8.58 17.80
C GLN A 23 -4.39 9.63 18.15
N THR A 24 -3.52 9.96 17.19
CA THR A 24 -2.53 11.03 17.36
C THR A 24 -3.04 12.40 16.89
N GLY A 25 -4.33 12.51 16.54
CA GLY A 25 -4.97 13.78 16.18
C GLY A 25 -4.83 14.17 14.70
N HIS A 26 -4.54 13.21 13.81
CA HIS A 26 -4.34 13.44 12.37
C HIS A 26 -5.34 12.66 11.48
N PRO A 27 -6.67 12.81 11.67
CA PRO A 27 -7.68 12.08 10.90
C PRO A 27 -7.64 12.39 9.38
N GLU A 28 -7.23 13.59 8.99
CA GLU A 28 -7.03 13.98 7.59
C GLU A 28 -5.90 13.19 6.92
N LEU A 29 -4.79 12.95 7.63
CA LEU A 29 -3.71 12.11 7.13
C LEU A 29 -4.14 10.65 7.03
N ALA A 30 -4.99 10.17 7.95
CA ALA A 30 -5.57 8.84 7.86
C ALA A 30 -6.42 8.69 6.59
N PHE A 31 -7.28 9.69 6.29
CA PHE A 31 -8.07 9.71 5.06
C PHE A 31 -7.18 9.72 3.81
N VAL A 32 -6.17 10.59 3.76
CA VAL A 32 -5.23 10.68 2.63
C VAL A 32 -4.49 9.37 2.43
N LEU A 33 -3.99 8.74 3.50
CA LEU A 33 -3.30 7.45 3.41
C LEU A 33 -4.21 6.37 2.82
N GLY A 34 -5.43 6.22 3.34
CA GLY A 34 -6.39 5.26 2.84
C GLY A 34 -6.76 5.50 1.37
N ALA A 35 -6.98 6.76 0.99
CA ALA A 35 -7.29 7.15 -0.38
C ALA A 35 -6.14 6.82 -1.34
N VAL A 36 -4.90 7.18 -0.99
CA VAL A 36 -3.69 6.88 -1.79
C VAL A 36 -3.52 5.38 -1.95
N MET A 37 -3.60 4.62 -0.85
CA MET A 37 -3.45 3.16 -0.89
C MET A 37 -4.51 2.51 -1.78
N CYS A 38 -5.77 2.93 -1.69
CA CYS A 38 -6.85 2.37 -2.53
C CYS A 38 -6.70 2.76 -4.01
N TRP A 39 -6.32 4.02 -4.28
CA TRP A 39 -6.15 4.54 -5.64
C TRP A 39 -4.99 3.88 -6.37
N LEU A 40 -3.87 3.69 -5.67
CA LEU A 40 -2.63 3.12 -6.23
C LEU A 40 -2.47 1.62 -5.98
N ALA A 41 -3.47 0.94 -5.40
CA ALA A 41 -3.42 -0.49 -5.11
C ALA A 41 -3.08 -1.37 -6.33
N MET A 42 -3.43 -0.93 -7.54
CA MET A 42 -3.16 -1.66 -8.79
C MET A 42 -1.97 -1.09 -9.57
N LEU A 43 -1.21 -0.15 -8.99
CA LEU A 43 -0.09 0.49 -9.67
C LEU A 43 0.96 -0.51 -10.19
N PRO A 44 1.39 -1.54 -9.41
CA PRO A 44 2.33 -2.54 -9.93
C PRO A 44 1.80 -3.30 -11.14
N ASP A 45 0.54 -3.71 -11.12
CA ASP A 45 -0.12 -4.48 -12.20
C ASP A 45 -0.42 -3.66 -13.46
N TYR A 46 -0.16 -2.35 -13.44
CA TYR A 46 -0.16 -1.56 -14.66
C TYR A 46 0.96 -2.01 -15.63
N ASP A 47 1.94 -2.80 -15.15
CA ASP A 47 2.95 -3.46 -15.98
C ASP A 47 2.38 -4.30 -17.14
N HIS A 48 1.19 -4.89 -16.98
CA HIS A 48 0.47 -5.58 -18.05
C HIS A 48 0.19 -4.71 -19.28
N ARG A 49 0.21 -3.38 -19.11
CA ARG A 49 -0.11 -2.40 -20.16
C ARG A 49 1.12 -1.70 -20.71
N VAL A 50 2.31 -1.95 -20.17
CA VAL A 50 3.54 -1.26 -20.56
C VAL A 50 4.41 -2.22 -21.39
N PRO A 51 4.58 -1.95 -22.71
CA PRO A 51 5.45 -2.77 -23.55
C PRO A 51 6.87 -2.83 -22.99
N GLY A 52 7.44 -4.04 -22.91
CA GLY A 52 8.80 -4.26 -22.42
C GLY A 52 8.93 -4.44 -20.90
N LEU A 53 7.87 -4.24 -20.12
CA LEU A 53 7.86 -4.64 -18.71
C LEU A 53 7.33 -6.06 -18.55
N SER A 54 8.09 -6.90 -17.84
CA SER A 54 7.61 -8.22 -17.43
C SER A 54 6.68 -8.10 -16.23
N HIS A 55 5.53 -8.77 -16.31
CA HIS A 55 4.63 -8.86 -15.17
C HIS A 55 5.32 -9.56 -13.99
N ARG A 56 5.18 -9.00 -12.79
CA ARG A 56 5.90 -9.46 -11.57
C ARG A 56 7.42 -9.40 -11.69
N GLY A 57 7.89 -8.49 -12.53
CA GLY A 57 9.29 -8.12 -12.67
C GLY A 57 9.61 -6.90 -11.80
N PRO A 58 10.13 -5.80 -12.37
CA PRO A 58 10.61 -4.64 -11.60
C PRO A 58 9.54 -4.02 -10.67
N THR A 59 8.29 -3.97 -11.10
CA THR A 59 7.14 -3.37 -10.41
C THR A 59 6.72 -4.12 -9.15
N HIS A 60 7.07 -5.40 -9.02
CA HIS A 60 6.68 -6.24 -7.88
C HIS A 60 7.86 -6.50 -6.94
N THR A 61 8.57 -5.43 -6.58
CA THR A 61 9.79 -5.48 -5.76
C THR A 61 9.77 -4.49 -4.60
N ILE A 62 10.61 -4.74 -3.60
CA ILE A 62 10.88 -3.78 -2.53
C ILE A 62 11.55 -2.52 -3.10
N LEU A 63 12.39 -2.66 -4.14
CA LEU A 63 12.99 -1.52 -4.81
C LEU A 63 11.92 -0.60 -5.41
N PHE A 64 10.88 -1.16 -6.04
CA PHE A 64 9.76 -0.36 -6.54
C PHE A 64 8.96 0.28 -5.40
N ALA A 65 8.79 -0.40 -4.27
CA ALA A 65 8.18 0.20 -3.09
C ALA A 65 8.99 1.42 -2.58
N LEU A 66 10.32 1.33 -2.55
CA LEU A 66 11.19 2.43 -2.20
C LEU A 66 11.14 3.57 -3.23
N LEU A 67 11.04 3.25 -4.52
CA LEU A 67 10.90 4.23 -5.59
C LEU A 67 9.59 5.02 -5.43
N VAL A 68 8.46 4.33 -5.31
CA VAL A 68 7.13 4.97 -5.17
C VAL A 68 7.04 5.74 -3.85
N GLY A 69 7.61 5.20 -2.76
CA GLY A 69 7.79 5.93 -1.51
C GLY A 69 8.64 7.19 -1.72
N GLY A 70 9.78 7.11 -2.38
CA GLY A 70 10.63 8.26 -2.68
C GLY A 70 9.90 9.35 -3.46
N VAL A 71 9.10 8.97 -4.46
CA VAL A 71 8.25 9.90 -5.22
C VAL A 71 7.21 10.56 -4.31
N GLY A 72 6.52 9.77 -3.48
CA GLY A 72 5.53 10.29 -2.53
C GLY A 72 6.14 11.26 -1.51
N GLY A 73 7.30 10.91 -0.94
CA GLY A 73 8.04 11.77 -0.01
C GLY A 73 8.56 13.03 -0.69
N GLY A 74 9.08 12.95 -1.91
CA GLY A 74 9.51 14.10 -2.70
C GLY A 74 8.37 15.07 -3.01
N ALA A 75 7.22 14.55 -3.41
CA ALA A 75 6.01 15.36 -3.65
C ALA A 75 5.53 16.05 -2.36
N ALA A 76 5.51 15.31 -1.25
CA ALA A 76 5.13 15.85 0.05
C ALA A 76 6.11 16.91 0.56
N LYS A 77 7.42 16.74 0.33
CA LYS A 77 8.45 17.74 0.62
C LYS A 77 8.25 19.02 -0.18
N LEU A 78 7.96 18.89 -1.48
CA LEU A 78 7.68 20.05 -2.34
C LEU A 78 6.44 20.80 -1.85
N LEU A 79 5.36 20.08 -1.53
CA LEU A 79 4.15 20.68 -0.97
C LEU A 79 4.45 21.42 0.34
N ALA A 80 5.26 20.82 1.22
CA ALA A 80 5.67 21.43 2.48
C ALA A 80 6.42 22.76 2.26
N SER A 81 7.36 22.78 1.31
CA SER A 81 8.12 23.99 0.99
C SER A 81 7.25 25.11 0.41
N THR A 82 6.25 24.76 -0.42
CA THR A 82 5.33 25.75 -1.00
C THR A 82 4.30 26.25 0.02
N GLY A 83 3.95 25.42 1.01
CA GLY A 83 2.99 25.76 2.06
C GLY A 83 3.59 26.52 3.25
N GLY A 84 4.90 26.78 3.26
CA GLY A 84 5.57 27.49 4.36
C GLY A 84 5.60 26.72 5.67
N LEU A 85 5.56 25.38 5.64
CA LEU A 85 5.70 24.56 6.85
C LEU A 85 7.09 24.72 7.47
N SER A 86 7.15 24.70 8.80
CA SER A 86 8.41 24.66 9.54
C SER A 86 9.18 23.36 9.28
N ASP A 87 10.50 23.35 9.52
CA ASP A 87 11.36 22.18 9.27
C ASP A 87 10.85 20.88 9.91
N PRO A 88 10.37 20.87 11.17
CA PRO A 88 9.80 19.65 11.75
C PRO A 88 8.53 19.19 11.02
N GLY A 89 7.62 20.11 10.70
CA GLY A 89 6.38 19.79 9.98
C GLY A 89 6.64 19.30 8.56
N ALA A 90 7.60 19.92 7.85
CA ALA A 90 8.03 19.49 6.53
C ALA A 90 8.65 18.10 6.54
N THR A 91 9.45 17.79 7.57
CA THR A 91 10.05 16.46 7.76
C THR A 91 8.97 15.40 7.99
N THR A 92 8.00 15.67 8.87
CA THR A 92 6.86 14.77 9.12
C THR A 92 6.06 14.51 7.85
N LEU A 93 5.71 15.57 7.10
CA LEU A 93 4.94 15.43 5.87
C LEU A 93 5.70 14.65 4.80
N THR A 94 7.00 14.88 4.67
CA THR A 94 7.90 14.11 3.78
C THR A 94 7.91 12.63 4.15
N GLY A 95 8.06 12.31 5.44
CA GLY A 95 8.02 10.94 5.95
C GLY A 95 6.67 10.26 5.70
N PHE A 96 5.57 10.99 5.90
CA PHE A 96 4.21 10.52 5.59
C PHE A 96 4.05 10.19 4.11
N GLY A 97 4.46 11.09 3.20
CA GLY A 97 4.41 10.85 1.76
C GLY A 97 5.21 9.62 1.34
N PHE A 98 6.39 9.41 1.95
CA PHE A 98 7.18 8.21 1.74
C PHE A 98 6.46 6.95 2.21
N ALA A 99 5.92 6.97 3.43
CA ALA A 99 5.19 5.84 3.99
C ALA A 99 3.95 5.49 3.16
N ALA A 100 3.19 6.49 2.71
CA ALA A 100 2.00 6.26 1.90
C ALA A 100 2.32 5.54 0.57
N GLY A 101 3.37 6.00 -0.13
CA GLY A 101 3.82 5.35 -1.36
C GLY A 101 4.35 3.94 -1.12
N ALA A 102 5.24 3.77 -0.14
CA ALA A 102 5.86 2.48 0.17
C ALA A 102 4.84 1.45 0.66
N LEU A 103 3.95 1.80 1.60
CA LEU A 103 2.91 0.92 2.13
C LEU A 103 1.94 0.45 1.06
N THR A 104 1.61 1.31 0.08
CA THR A 104 0.74 0.92 -1.04
C THR A 104 1.36 -0.24 -1.83
N ILE A 105 2.63 -0.15 -2.18
CA ILE A 105 3.31 -1.21 -2.93
C ILE A 105 3.51 -2.45 -2.07
N LEU A 106 3.91 -2.29 -0.80
CA LEU A 106 4.06 -3.42 0.11
C LEU A 106 2.74 -4.19 0.32
N ALA A 107 1.60 -3.50 0.41
CA ALA A 107 0.29 -4.15 0.48
C ALA A 107 -0.04 -4.92 -0.81
N HIS A 108 0.30 -4.37 -1.97
CA HIS A 108 0.16 -5.09 -3.24
C HIS A 108 1.02 -6.36 -3.28
N LEU A 109 2.29 -6.26 -2.88
CA LEU A 109 3.21 -7.40 -2.79
C LEU A 109 2.70 -8.48 -1.85
N LEU A 110 2.16 -8.07 -0.69
CA LEU A 110 1.57 -8.98 0.27
C LEU A 110 0.41 -9.77 -0.37
N ALA A 111 -0.50 -9.09 -1.06
CA ALA A 111 -1.62 -9.72 -1.76
C ALA A 111 -1.14 -10.75 -2.80
N ASP A 112 -0.12 -10.41 -3.58
CA ASP A 112 0.42 -11.33 -4.58
C ASP A 112 1.17 -12.51 -3.98
N ALA A 113 1.85 -12.33 -2.84
CA ALA A 113 2.49 -13.40 -2.11
C ALA A 113 1.48 -14.43 -1.56
N LEU A 114 0.19 -14.10 -1.41
CA LEU A 114 -0.84 -15.07 -1.00
C LEU A 114 -1.11 -16.12 -2.10
N THR A 115 -0.78 -15.81 -3.36
CA THR A 115 -1.09 -16.65 -4.53
C THR A 115 0.09 -17.52 -4.97
N PRO A 116 -0.12 -18.71 -5.58
CA PRO A 116 0.97 -19.58 -6.05
C PRO A 116 1.99 -18.93 -7.00
N ALA A 117 1.55 -17.92 -7.76
CA ALA A 117 2.41 -17.15 -8.65
C ALA A 117 3.46 -16.35 -7.86
N GLY A 118 3.12 -15.86 -6.66
CA GLY A 118 4.02 -15.20 -5.72
C GLY A 118 4.70 -13.94 -6.27
N ILE A 119 5.78 -13.53 -5.60
CA ILE A 119 6.61 -12.39 -5.96
C ILE A 119 8.11 -12.73 -5.84
N ARG A 120 8.97 -11.89 -6.40
CA ARG A 120 10.44 -11.92 -6.20
C ARG A 120 10.89 -10.59 -5.62
N PRO A 121 10.72 -10.37 -4.30
CA PRO A 121 10.76 -9.03 -3.72
C PRO A 121 12.12 -8.35 -3.83
N PHE A 122 13.20 -9.14 -3.97
CA PHE A 122 14.58 -8.67 -4.05
C PHE A 122 15.15 -8.71 -5.47
N TRP A 123 14.32 -8.87 -6.51
CA TRP A 123 14.79 -8.69 -7.88
C TRP A 123 15.33 -7.25 -8.07
N PRO A 124 16.45 -7.04 -8.82
CA PRO A 124 17.22 -8.01 -9.59
C PRO A 124 18.33 -8.73 -8.81
N LEU A 125 18.53 -8.39 -7.53
CA LEU A 125 19.60 -8.95 -6.70
C LEU A 125 19.38 -10.43 -6.37
N SER A 126 18.12 -10.89 -6.32
CA SER A 126 17.77 -12.28 -6.10
C SER A 126 16.55 -12.70 -6.91
N SER A 127 16.56 -13.94 -7.40
CA SER A 127 15.43 -14.59 -8.08
C SER A 127 14.54 -15.39 -7.14
N ARG A 128 14.81 -15.37 -5.82
CA ARG A 128 14.06 -16.15 -4.82
C ARG A 128 12.58 -15.76 -4.83
N LYS A 129 11.72 -16.75 -5.07
CA LYS A 129 10.27 -16.58 -5.03
C LYS A 129 9.76 -16.64 -3.59
N VAL A 130 8.91 -15.70 -3.22
CA VAL A 130 8.12 -15.69 -1.99
C VAL A 130 6.66 -15.93 -2.37
N THR A 131 6.06 -16.97 -1.78
CA THR A 131 4.67 -17.36 -1.98
C THR A 131 4.18 -18.16 -0.78
N LEU A 132 2.95 -17.92 -0.35
CA LEU A 132 2.22 -18.74 0.63
C LEU A 132 1.32 -19.77 -0.06
N SER A 133 0.99 -19.56 -1.35
CA SER A 133 0.21 -20.49 -2.17
C SER A 133 -1.14 -20.89 -1.53
N LEU A 134 -1.83 -19.94 -0.88
CA LEU A 134 -3.08 -20.21 -0.15
C LEU A 134 -4.27 -20.43 -1.10
N TRP A 135 -4.34 -19.66 -2.18
CA TRP A 135 -5.39 -19.74 -3.20
C TRP A 135 -4.92 -19.15 -4.53
N THR A 136 -5.56 -19.55 -5.62
CA THR A 136 -5.31 -18.97 -6.94
C THR A 136 -5.79 -17.52 -7.01
N ALA A 137 -5.18 -16.74 -7.92
CA ALA A 137 -5.46 -15.31 -8.03
C ALA A 137 -6.91 -14.99 -8.42
N ASP A 138 -7.57 -15.91 -9.12
CA ASP A 138 -8.95 -15.85 -9.61
C ASP A 138 -9.99 -16.42 -8.61
N ASN A 139 -9.56 -16.85 -7.41
CA ASN A 139 -10.48 -17.34 -6.40
C ASN A 139 -11.44 -16.23 -5.93
N THR A 140 -12.72 -16.34 -6.32
CA THR A 140 -13.75 -15.35 -6.01
C THR A 140 -13.95 -15.15 -4.51
N VAL A 141 -14.00 -16.24 -3.74
CA VAL A 141 -14.20 -16.19 -2.28
C VAL A 141 -13.04 -15.44 -1.62
N ALA A 142 -11.80 -15.71 -2.01
CA ALA A 142 -10.65 -15.02 -1.47
C ALA A 142 -10.63 -13.51 -1.80
N ASN A 143 -10.95 -13.14 -3.05
CA ASN A 143 -10.97 -11.74 -3.47
C ASN A 143 -12.04 -10.92 -2.72
N TYR A 144 -13.27 -11.41 -2.64
CA TYR A 144 -14.35 -10.72 -1.92
C TYR A 144 -14.21 -10.86 -0.40
N GLY A 145 -13.73 -12.00 0.09
CA GLY A 145 -13.49 -12.24 1.51
C GLY A 145 -12.42 -11.31 2.07
N LEU A 146 -11.29 -11.14 1.38
CA LEU A 146 -10.28 -10.15 1.76
C LEU A 146 -10.82 -8.73 1.70
N PHE A 147 -11.61 -8.39 0.69
CA PHE A 147 -12.23 -7.07 0.61
C PHE A 147 -13.16 -6.79 1.79
N GLY A 148 -14.08 -7.71 2.09
CA GLY A 148 -14.98 -7.61 3.23
C GLY A 148 -14.22 -7.56 4.57
N LEU A 149 -13.19 -8.38 4.74
CA LEU A 149 -12.35 -8.38 5.94
C LEU A 149 -11.60 -7.05 6.10
N GLY A 150 -11.08 -6.48 5.01
CA GLY A 150 -10.43 -5.16 5.02
C GLY A 150 -11.38 -4.03 5.40
N VAL A 151 -12.59 -4.00 4.81
CA VAL A 151 -13.65 -3.05 5.19
C VAL A 151 -14.01 -3.19 6.68
N PHE A 152 -14.18 -4.43 7.15
CA PHE A 152 -14.46 -4.71 8.55
C PHE A 152 -13.34 -4.20 9.47
N ALA A 153 -12.07 -4.46 9.14
CA ALA A 153 -10.92 -4.01 9.93
C ALA A 153 -10.86 -2.47 10.03
N VAL A 154 -11.13 -1.77 8.93
CA VAL A 154 -11.20 -0.30 8.92
C VAL A 154 -12.37 0.20 9.76
N ALA A 155 -13.55 -0.40 9.65
CA ALA A 155 -14.71 -0.02 10.46
C ALA A 155 -14.45 -0.25 11.97
N ALA A 156 -13.85 -1.39 12.30
CA ALA A 156 -13.50 -1.74 13.68
C ALA A 156 -12.48 -0.76 14.27
N THR A 157 -11.41 -0.45 13.53
CA THR A 157 -10.38 0.51 13.97
C THR A 157 -10.92 1.94 14.05
N ALA A 158 -11.79 2.35 13.12
CA ALA A 158 -12.48 3.64 13.21
C ALA A 158 -13.37 3.71 14.46
N TYR A 159 -14.16 2.67 14.76
CA TYR A 159 -14.94 2.61 16.00
C TYR A 159 -14.06 2.68 17.24
N LEU A 160 -13.00 1.87 17.29
CA LEU A 160 -12.04 1.86 18.40
C LEU A 160 -11.43 3.25 18.62
N SER A 161 -11.16 4.00 17.55
CA SER A 161 -10.59 5.34 17.66
C SER A 161 -11.49 6.38 18.33
N LEU A 162 -12.78 6.06 18.52
CA LEU A 162 -13.77 6.91 19.20
C LEU A 162 -13.97 6.53 20.67
N VAL A 163 -13.57 5.32 21.07
CA VAL A 163 -13.90 4.75 22.39
C VAL A 163 -12.67 4.43 23.26
N VAL A 164 -11.47 4.55 22.69
CA VAL A 164 -10.16 4.45 23.36
C VAL A 164 -9.48 5.81 23.30
#